data_AF-A0A0Q8ZEY7-F1
#
_entry.id   AF-A0A0Q8ZEY7-F1
#
_cell.length_a   1.000
_cell.length_b   1.000
_cell.length_c   1.000
_cell.angle_alpha   90.00
_cell.angle_beta   90.00
_cell.angle_gamma   90.00
#
_symmetry.space_group_name_H-M   'P 1'
#
loop_
_entity.id
_entity.type
_entity.pdbx_description
1 polymer ?
#
loop_
_entity_poly.entity_id
_entity_poly.type
_entity_poly.pdbx_seq_one_letter_code
_entity_poly.pdbx_strand_id
1 'polypeptide(L)'
;MKANQTGLKDRILSQIPGYQTALERERRLRTLTLQSLDNLGNGADLESAYYAKVAEAVDGGATDLNSVCDAYVADLNGMRARAEFHQLAVRVMQQARTDADHALTTGSDTALDILRSELDTLVTDVHKHRALIVAHPVNAEQALTTGGPKAASDWKAVTELLGRYDEIHREYTEWVSRQHETHLPTHIPVACGQTRRFLEIEPAWLHRRATTPAPDGSNNHDIAAWLNQHGATDLNPEDMQRNSPWPHAHRPSEWLLIVVDNQPWLPDAATLTACHALADEMFRTAAYSGTSWFYNRLAELTELGASTDLAAPAPTTNQRIATHA
;
A
#
# COMPACT_ATOMS: atom_id res chain seq x y z
N MET A 1 22.39 2.99 -23.12
CA MET A 1 21.85 3.82 -22.03
C MET A 1 20.46 3.30 -21.69
N LYS A 2 20.33 2.46 -20.64
CA LYS A 2 19.02 2.08 -20.11
C LYS A 2 18.55 3.27 -19.26
N ALA A 3 17.45 3.90 -19.63
CA ALA A 3 16.76 4.82 -18.73
C ALA A 3 16.48 4.03 -17.44
N ASN A 4 16.92 4.55 -16.29
CA ASN A 4 16.45 4.08 -15.00
C ASN A 4 14.93 4.23 -15.01
N GLN A 5 14.19 3.15 -15.30
CA GLN A 5 12.78 3.08 -14.96
C GLN A 5 12.74 3.15 -13.44
N THR A 6 12.50 4.35 -12.93
CA THR A 6 12.22 4.57 -11.52
C THR A 6 10.99 3.72 -11.20
N GLY A 7 11.08 2.85 -10.20
CA GLY A 7 9.97 1.94 -9.84
C GLY A 7 8.71 2.73 -9.53
N LEU A 8 7.54 2.09 -9.62
CA LEU A 8 6.24 2.76 -9.37
C LEU A 8 6.23 3.47 -8.02
N LYS A 9 6.81 2.84 -6.99
CA LYS A 9 7.02 3.42 -5.66
C LYS A 9 7.68 4.79 -5.70
N ASP A 10 8.81 4.92 -6.40
CA ASP A 10 9.53 6.19 -6.48
C ASP A 10 8.74 7.25 -7.29
N ARG A 11 7.99 6.81 -8.31
CA ARG A 11 7.10 7.70 -9.08
C ARG A 11 5.94 8.22 -8.23
N ILE A 12 5.37 7.39 -7.36
CA ILE A 12 4.33 7.79 -6.40
C ILE A 12 4.93 8.78 -5.40
N LEU A 13 6.03 8.38 -4.75
CA LEU A 13 6.70 9.18 -3.72
C LEU A 13 7.20 10.53 -4.23
N SER A 14 7.64 10.62 -5.49
CA SER A 14 8.09 11.89 -6.08
C SER A 14 6.96 12.88 -6.37
N GLN A 15 5.72 12.41 -6.48
CA GLN A 15 4.56 13.25 -6.73
C GLN A 15 3.83 13.69 -5.45
N ILE A 16 4.16 13.09 -4.29
CA ILE A 16 3.63 13.53 -3.00
C ILE A 16 4.21 14.91 -2.65
N PRO A 17 3.37 15.95 -2.46
CA PRO A 17 3.84 17.30 -2.15
C PRO A 17 4.73 17.33 -0.90
N GLY A 18 5.89 17.97 -1.00
CA GLY A 18 6.82 18.18 0.12
C GLY A 18 7.64 16.94 0.56
N TYR A 19 7.26 15.73 0.16
CA TYR A 19 7.93 14.50 0.59
C TYR A 19 9.42 14.46 0.21
N GLN A 20 9.74 14.67 -1.08
CA GLN A 20 11.13 14.64 -1.56
C GLN A 20 11.99 15.72 -0.91
N THR A 21 11.42 16.90 -0.67
CA THR A 21 12.12 18.00 0.00
C THR A 21 12.42 17.67 1.46
N ALA A 22 11.48 17.08 2.19
CA ALA A 22 11.68 16.66 3.57
C ALA A 22 12.70 15.51 3.68
N LEU A 23 12.63 14.52 2.78
CA LEU A 23 13.56 13.39 2.73
C LEU A 23 14.99 13.83 2.39
N GLU A 24 15.16 14.72 1.42
CA GLU A 24 16.48 15.26 1.07
C GLU A 24 17.06 16.10 2.21
N ARG A 25 16.21 16.85 2.93
CA ARG A 25 16.60 17.58 4.13
C ARG A 25 17.08 16.62 5.23
N GLU A 26 16.34 15.54 5.51
CA GLU A 26 16.74 14.51 6.47
C GLU A 26 18.10 13.90 6.11
N ARG A 27 18.28 13.49 4.85
CA ARG A 27 19.55 12.91 4.37
C ARG A 27 20.73 13.85 4.56
N ARG A 28 20.57 15.12 4.18
CA ARG A 28 21.61 16.14 4.36
C ARG A 28 21.92 16.36 5.84
N LEU A 29 20.90 16.50 6.67
CA LEU A 29 21.07 16.68 8.11
C LEU A 29 21.76 15.47 8.74
N ARG A 30 21.43 14.25 8.31
CA ARG A 30 22.09 13.03 8.77
C ARG A 30 23.58 13.05 8.43
N THR A 31 23.96 13.37 7.20
CA THR A 31 25.37 13.51 6.80
C THR A 31 26.09 14.57 7.63
N LEU A 32 25.51 15.75 7.79
CA LEU A 32 26.11 16.84 8.55
C LEU A 32 26.20 16.52 10.06
N THR A 33 25.21 15.82 10.60
CA THR A 33 25.19 15.38 12.00
C THR A 33 26.28 14.34 12.26
N LEU A 34 26.47 13.39 11.33
CA LEU A 34 27.58 12.42 11.38
C LEU A 34 28.94 13.11 11.32
N GLN A 35 29.12 14.10 10.44
CA GLN A 35 30.36 14.89 10.37
C GLN A 35 30.60 15.74 11.62
N SER A 36 29.54 16.19 12.29
CA SER A 36 29.67 16.96 13.52
C SER A 36 30.13 16.13 14.72
N LEU A 37 29.90 14.80 14.71
CA LEU A 37 30.37 13.89 15.76
C LEU A 37 31.90 13.86 15.84
N ASP A 38 32.57 13.87 14.69
CA ASP A 38 34.04 13.90 14.60
C ASP A 38 34.63 15.16 15.24
N ASN A 39 33.85 16.24 15.34
CA ASN A 39 34.27 17.55 15.87
C ASN A 39 33.91 17.77 17.36
N LEU A 40 33.25 16.82 18.03
CA LEU A 40 32.87 16.97 19.43
C LEU A 40 34.08 16.91 20.39
N GLY A 41 35.16 16.21 19.99
CA GLY A 41 36.34 16.00 20.82
C GLY A 41 36.05 15.18 22.08
N ASN A 42 37.10 14.66 22.72
CA ASN A 42 36.98 13.95 24.00
C ASN A 42 37.44 14.88 25.15
N GLY A 43 36.65 14.92 26.23
CA GLY A 43 37.00 15.73 27.42
C GLY A 43 38.33 15.31 28.05
N ALA A 44 38.67 14.02 27.96
CA ALA A 44 39.96 13.50 28.44
C ALA A 44 41.15 14.00 27.61
N ASP A 45 40.96 14.22 26.30
CA ASP A 45 42.02 14.76 25.42
C ASP A 45 42.24 16.26 25.72
N LEU A 46 41.17 16.99 26.05
CA LEU A 46 41.25 18.38 26.49
C LEU A 46 42.01 18.49 27.82
N GLU A 47 41.65 17.69 28.83
CA GLU A 47 42.35 17.70 30.13
C GLU A 47 43.84 17.36 29.97
N SER A 48 44.16 16.33 29.19
CA SER A 48 45.55 15.91 28.92
C SER A 48 46.37 17.01 28.24
N ALA A 49 45.77 17.73 27.28
CA ALA A 49 46.42 18.86 26.61
C ALA A 49 46.70 20.03 27.57
N TYR A 50 45.79 20.29 28.52
CA TYR A 50 45.96 21.38 29.49
C TYR A 50 46.89 21.02 30.65
N TYR A 51 47.04 19.74 31.02
CA TYR A 51 48.12 19.31 31.91
C TYR A 51 49.51 19.66 31.34
N ALA A 52 49.73 19.43 30.05
CA ALA A 52 50.98 19.78 29.38
C ALA A 52 51.21 21.30 29.35
N LYS A 53 50.18 22.10 29.04
CA LYS A 53 50.28 23.57 29.03
C LYS A 53 50.57 24.15 30.42
N VAL A 54 50.00 23.57 31.48
CA VAL A 54 50.29 23.97 32.87
C VAL A 54 51.74 23.64 33.21
N ALA A 55 52.22 22.44 32.87
CA ALA A 55 53.61 22.05 33.08
C ALA A 55 54.58 22.98 32.34
N GLU A 56 54.34 23.29 31.06
CA GLU A 56 55.16 24.23 30.27
C GLU A 56 55.18 25.64 30.88
N ALA A 57 54.04 26.14 31.36
CA ALA A 57 53.97 27.45 32.01
C ALA A 57 54.80 27.49 33.31
N VAL A 58 54.72 26.42 34.11
CA VAL A 58 55.50 26.28 35.36
C VAL A 58 56.99 26.19 35.05
N ASP A 59 57.39 25.32 34.11
CA ASP A 59 58.80 25.14 33.71
C ASP A 59 59.40 26.40 33.07
N GLY A 60 58.56 27.20 32.40
CA GLY A 60 58.91 28.51 31.85
C GLY A 60 58.99 29.64 32.88
N GLY A 61 58.71 29.37 34.15
CA GLY A 61 58.81 30.34 35.25
C GLY A 61 57.61 31.29 35.39
N ALA A 62 56.43 30.90 34.91
CA ALA A 62 55.22 31.72 35.06
C ALA A 62 54.88 31.94 36.55
N THR A 63 54.53 33.18 36.91
CA THR A 63 54.14 33.56 38.27
C THR A 63 52.63 33.45 38.53
N ASP A 64 51.83 33.28 37.47
CA ASP A 64 50.40 33.00 37.54
C ASP A 64 49.96 32.11 36.35
N LEU A 65 48.78 31.47 36.49
CA LEU A 65 48.21 30.58 35.47
C LEU A 65 46.89 31.12 34.90
N ASN A 66 46.59 32.41 35.08
CA ASN A 66 45.28 32.95 34.72
C ASN A 66 45.00 32.82 33.23
N SER A 67 46.00 33.07 32.38
CA SER A 67 45.88 32.91 30.92
C SER A 67 45.61 31.46 30.48
N VAL A 68 46.22 30.48 31.16
CA VAL A 68 46.00 29.05 30.91
C VAL A 68 44.60 28.62 31.38
N CYS A 69 44.17 29.14 32.53
CA CYS A 69 42.82 28.92 33.08
C CYS A 69 41.73 29.49 32.15
N ASP A 70 41.88 30.73 31.70
CA ASP A 70 40.93 31.39 30.80
C ASP A 70 40.80 30.64 29.46
N ALA A 71 41.93 30.17 28.92
CA ALA A 71 41.95 29.34 27.71
C ALA A 71 41.23 28.00 27.92
N TYR A 72 41.45 27.34 29.06
CA TYR A 72 40.77 26.09 29.40
C TYR A 72 39.25 26.28 29.51
N VAL A 73 38.80 27.35 30.17
CA VAL A 73 37.38 27.68 30.29
C VAL A 73 36.76 27.96 28.92
N ALA A 74 37.45 28.69 28.04
CA ALA A 74 36.98 28.96 26.68
C ALA A 74 36.83 27.67 25.86
N ASP A 75 37.81 26.77 25.90
CA ASP A 75 37.76 25.50 25.19
C ASP A 75 36.67 24.56 25.73
N LEU A 76 36.52 24.48 27.06
CA LEU A 76 35.48 23.70 27.72
C LEU A 76 34.08 24.21 27.35
N ASN A 77 33.88 25.54 27.35
CA ASN A 77 32.63 26.15 26.89
C ASN A 77 32.38 25.88 25.41
N GLY A 78 33.43 25.94 24.57
CA GLY A 78 33.36 25.59 23.16
C GLY A 78 32.99 24.13 22.91
N MET A 79 33.47 23.19 23.73
CA MET A 79 33.04 21.79 23.68
C MET A 79 31.56 21.62 24.05
N ARG A 80 31.11 22.26 25.14
CA ARG A 80 29.70 22.21 25.57
C ARG A 80 28.77 22.78 24.50
N ALA A 81 29.10 23.94 23.93
CA ALA A 81 28.34 24.55 22.86
C ALA A 81 28.25 23.66 21.61
N ARG A 82 29.34 22.96 21.24
CA ARG A 82 29.33 21.97 20.16
C ARG A 82 28.42 20.78 20.45
N ALA A 83 28.42 20.28 21.68
CA ALA A 83 27.54 19.20 22.11
C ALA A 83 26.05 19.60 22.08
N GLU A 84 25.73 20.80 22.57
CA GLU A 84 24.37 21.35 22.51
C GLU A 84 23.91 21.56 21.06
N PHE A 85 24.79 22.09 20.20
CA PHE A 85 24.52 22.25 18.78
C PHE A 85 24.30 20.89 18.09
N HIS A 86 25.10 19.88 18.42
CA HIS A 86 24.92 18.52 17.90
C HIS A 86 23.54 17.96 18.29
N GLN A 87 23.13 18.11 19.55
CA GLN A 87 21.79 17.71 19.99
C GLN A 87 20.67 18.49 19.29
N LEU A 88 20.88 19.78 18.99
CA LEU A 88 19.96 20.55 18.16
C LEU A 88 19.88 19.98 16.74
N ALA A 89 21.01 19.67 16.11
CA ALA A 89 21.06 19.09 14.77
C ALA A 89 20.34 17.73 14.70
N VAL A 90 20.54 16.86 15.71
CA VAL A 90 19.82 15.59 15.85
C VAL A 90 18.30 15.81 15.94
N ARG A 91 17.84 16.78 16.75
CA ARG A 91 16.41 17.10 16.86
C ARG A 91 15.83 17.62 15.53
N VAL A 92 16.56 18.47 14.82
CA VAL A 92 16.12 18.99 13.51
C VAL A 92 16.09 17.87 12.45
N MET A 93 17.04 16.93 12.50
CA MET A 93 17.02 15.72 11.65
C MET A 93 15.78 14.85 11.93
N GLN A 94 15.46 14.63 13.21
CA GLN A 94 14.25 13.90 13.62
C GLN A 94 12.99 14.62 13.15
N GLN A 95 12.93 15.94 13.28
CA GLN A 95 11.80 16.72 12.77
C GLN A 95 11.65 16.59 11.25
N ALA A 96 12.75 16.65 10.48
CA ALA A 96 12.70 16.46 9.03
C ALA A 96 12.19 15.06 8.64
N ARG A 97 12.50 14.04 9.45
CA ARG A 97 11.92 12.71 9.28
C ARG A 97 10.41 12.70 9.55
N THR A 98 9.98 13.33 10.65
CA THR A 98 8.55 13.50 10.97
C THR A 98 7.80 14.26 9.89
N ASP A 99 8.40 15.31 9.30
CA ASP A 99 7.80 16.07 8.20
C ASP A 99 7.61 15.18 6.94
N ALA A 100 8.58 14.30 6.64
CA ALA A 100 8.47 13.36 5.53
C ALA A 100 7.37 12.32 5.77
N ASP A 101 7.29 11.76 6.99
CA ASP A 101 6.25 10.81 7.37
C ASP A 101 4.86 11.50 7.37
N HIS A 102 4.76 12.75 7.82
CA HIS A 102 3.54 13.55 7.74
C HIS A 102 3.11 13.79 6.29
N ALA A 103 4.05 14.14 5.40
CA ALA A 103 3.78 14.33 3.98
C ALA A 103 3.24 13.06 3.32
N LEU A 104 3.75 11.88 3.69
CA LEU A 104 3.20 10.59 3.23
C LEU A 104 1.74 10.41 3.63
N THR A 105 1.42 10.72 4.88
CA THR A 105 0.06 10.59 5.41
C THR A 105 -0.89 11.58 4.73
N THR A 106 -0.51 12.84 4.61
CA THR A 106 -1.36 13.87 3.97
C THR A 106 -1.44 13.71 2.45
N GLY A 107 -0.44 13.10 1.83
CA GLY A 107 -0.38 12.80 0.40
C GLY A 107 -1.04 11.48 0.00
N SER A 108 -1.76 10.84 0.92
CA SER A 108 -2.38 9.53 0.72
C SER A 108 -3.29 9.48 -0.51
N ASP A 109 -4.18 10.46 -0.68
CA ASP A 109 -5.10 10.52 -1.82
C ASP A 109 -4.35 10.65 -3.15
N THR A 110 -3.28 11.47 -3.17
CA THR A 110 -2.42 11.61 -4.36
C THR A 110 -1.77 10.28 -4.74
N ALA A 111 -1.30 9.51 -3.76
CA ALA A 111 -0.73 8.19 -4.02
C ALA A 111 -1.76 7.21 -4.60
N LEU A 112 -2.98 7.21 -4.05
CA LEU A 112 -4.08 6.38 -4.56
C LEU A 112 -4.51 6.76 -5.98
N ASP A 113 -4.59 8.06 -6.28
CA ASP A 113 -4.96 8.55 -7.61
C ASP A 113 -3.93 8.16 -8.67
N ILE A 114 -2.64 8.17 -8.32
CA ILE A 114 -1.58 7.68 -9.21
C ILE A 114 -1.74 6.19 -9.46
N LEU A 115 -1.99 5.38 -8.41
CA LEU A 115 -2.23 3.94 -8.57
C LEU A 115 -3.42 3.65 -9.48
N ARG A 116 -4.52 4.41 -9.32
CA ARG A 116 -5.70 4.32 -10.18
C ARG A 116 -5.38 4.68 -11.62
N SER A 117 -4.63 5.75 -11.85
CA SER A 117 -4.20 6.15 -13.21
C SER A 117 -3.28 5.09 -13.86
N GLU A 118 -2.41 4.45 -13.09
CA GLU A 118 -1.55 3.37 -13.60
C GLU A 118 -2.36 2.11 -13.92
N LEU A 119 -3.38 1.81 -13.12
CA LEU A 119 -4.33 0.74 -13.39
C LEU A 119 -5.11 1.03 -14.68
N ASP A 120 -5.67 2.22 -14.88
CA ASP A 120 -6.38 2.60 -16.11
C ASP A 120 -5.49 2.48 -17.36
N THR A 121 -4.21 2.85 -17.22
CA THR A 121 -3.22 2.69 -18.29
C THR A 121 -2.96 1.22 -18.58
N LEU A 122 -2.80 0.39 -17.54
CA LEU A 122 -2.63 -1.05 -17.68
C LEU A 122 -3.85 -1.70 -18.33
N VAL A 123 -5.07 -1.33 -17.92
CA VAL A 123 -6.33 -1.83 -18.50
C VAL A 123 -6.39 -1.57 -19.99
N THR A 124 -6.04 -0.35 -20.40
CA THR A 124 -5.96 0.03 -21.82
C THR A 124 -4.96 -0.86 -22.59
N ASP A 125 -3.79 -1.09 -22.00
CA ASP A 125 -2.77 -1.95 -22.61
C ASP A 125 -3.17 -3.43 -22.66
N VAL A 126 -3.88 -3.93 -21.64
CA VAL A 126 -4.42 -5.30 -21.61
C VAL A 126 -5.45 -5.49 -22.73
N HIS A 127 -6.37 -4.54 -22.91
CA HIS A 127 -7.32 -4.59 -24.03
C HIS A 127 -6.61 -4.59 -25.39
N LYS A 128 -5.57 -3.77 -25.55
CA LYS A 128 -4.76 -3.72 -26.78
C LYS A 128 -4.05 -5.05 -27.06
N HIS A 129 -3.57 -5.75 -26.03
CA HIS A 129 -2.82 -7.00 -26.16
C HIS A 129 -3.66 -8.25 -25.86
N ARG A 130 -4.99 -8.14 -25.79
CA ARG A 130 -5.89 -9.23 -25.35
C ARG A 130 -5.65 -10.55 -26.07
N ALA A 131 -5.50 -10.51 -27.40
CA ALA A 131 -5.25 -11.72 -28.19
C ALA A 131 -3.94 -12.43 -27.82
N LEU A 132 -2.89 -11.66 -27.48
CA LEU A 132 -1.62 -12.21 -27.02
C LEU A 132 -1.73 -12.82 -25.61
N ILE A 133 -2.51 -12.20 -24.74
CA ILE A 133 -2.74 -12.68 -23.36
C ILE A 133 -3.54 -14.00 -23.38
N VAL A 134 -4.59 -14.08 -24.21
CA VAL A 134 -5.39 -15.31 -24.38
C VAL A 134 -4.53 -16.46 -24.92
N ALA A 135 -3.66 -16.16 -25.89
CA ALA A 135 -2.74 -17.16 -26.47
C ALA A 135 -1.48 -17.38 -25.62
N HIS A 136 -1.37 -16.77 -24.43
CA HIS A 136 -0.14 -16.80 -23.64
C HIS A 136 0.18 -18.24 -23.18
N PRO A 137 1.37 -18.77 -23.54
CA PRO A 137 1.79 -20.11 -23.12
C PRO A 137 1.96 -20.23 -21.61
N VAL A 138 2.06 -21.46 -21.10
CA VAL A 138 2.22 -21.69 -19.65
C VAL A 138 3.63 -21.33 -19.18
N ASN A 139 4.64 -21.51 -20.04
CA ASN A 139 6.03 -21.17 -19.72
C ASN A 139 6.80 -20.67 -20.95
N ALA A 140 7.95 -20.04 -20.68
CA ALA A 140 8.79 -19.43 -21.71
C ALA A 140 9.35 -20.46 -22.70
N GLU A 141 9.63 -21.69 -22.27
CA GLU A 141 10.12 -22.76 -23.13
C GLU A 141 9.08 -23.18 -24.16
N GLN A 142 7.82 -23.35 -23.72
CA GLN A 142 6.69 -23.60 -24.59
C GLN A 142 6.51 -22.44 -25.57
N ALA A 143 6.62 -21.20 -25.11
CA ALA A 143 6.55 -20.03 -25.98
C ALA A 143 7.62 -20.04 -27.08
N LEU A 144 8.87 -20.34 -26.74
CA LEU A 144 9.97 -20.40 -27.70
C LEU A 144 9.88 -21.59 -28.66
N THR A 145 9.25 -22.69 -28.24
CA THR A 145 9.14 -23.91 -29.04
C THR A 145 7.94 -23.88 -29.99
N THR A 146 6.80 -23.33 -29.54
CA THR A 146 5.56 -23.29 -30.34
C THR A 146 5.35 -21.96 -31.06
N GLY A 147 6.07 -20.92 -30.66
CA GLY A 147 5.92 -19.59 -31.21
C GLY A 147 6.80 -19.34 -32.43
N GLY A 148 6.30 -18.49 -33.34
CA GLY A 148 7.07 -18.02 -34.49
C GLY A 148 8.16 -16.99 -34.13
N PRO A 149 8.70 -16.25 -35.12
CA PRO A 149 9.81 -15.30 -34.91
C PRO A 149 9.58 -14.20 -33.85
N LYS A 150 8.33 -13.96 -33.42
CA LYS A 150 7.92 -12.96 -32.42
C LYS A 150 7.65 -13.54 -31.02
N ALA A 151 7.81 -14.85 -30.83
CA ALA A 151 7.46 -15.52 -29.57
C ALA A 151 8.09 -14.87 -28.33
N ALA A 152 9.38 -14.55 -28.40
CA ALA A 152 10.11 -13.94 -27.30
C ALA A 152 9.62 -12.51 -26.98
N SER A 153 9.29 -11.72 -28.01
CA SER A 153 8.76 -10.36 -27.80
C SER A 153 7.35 -10.39 -27.24
N ASP A 154 6.50 -11.30 -27.73
CA ASP A 154 5.11 -11.42 -27.30
C ASP A 154 5.04 -11.96 -25.86
N TRP A 155 5.89 -12.95 -25.53
CA TRP A 155 6.05 -13.44 -24.17
C TRP A 155 6.46 -12.32 -23.20
N LYS A 156 7.47 -11.54 -23.60
CA LYS A 156 7.98 -10.44 -22.80
C LYS A 156 6.91 -9.36 -22.59
N ALA A 157 6.15 -9.01 -23.64
CA ALA A 157 5.09 -8.02 -23.55
C ALA A 157 4.01 -8.42 -22.53
N VAL A 158 3.54 -9.68 -22.56
CA VAL A 158 2.56 -10.18 -21.57
C VAL A 158 3.17 -10.22 -20.16
N THR A 159 4.42 -10.67 -20.03
CA THR A 159 5.12 -10.69 -18.73
C THR A 159 5.26 -9.28 -18.14
N GLU A 160 5.52 -8.27 -18.96
CA GLU A 160 5.58 -6.87 -18.53
C GLU A 160 4.22 -6.36 -18.03
N LEU A 161 3.11 -6.75 -18.66
CA LEU A 161 1.76 -6.41 -18.19
C LEU A 161 1.46 -7.06 -16.84
N LEU A 162 1.80 -8.35 -16.68
CA LEU A 162 1.65 -9.06 -15.40
C LEU A 162 2.50 -8.42 -14.30
N GLY A 163 3.76 -8.09 -14.60
CA GLY A 163 4.65 -7.42 -13.65
C GLY A 163 4.15 -6.04 -13.22
N ARG A 164 3.54 -5.27 -14.15
CA ARG A 164 2.91 -3.98 -13.82
C ARG A 164 1.70 -4.16 -12.90
N TYR A 165 0.85 -5.15 -13.15
CA TYR A 165 -0.29 -5.43 -12.28
C TYR A 165 0.15 -5.82 -10.87
N ASP A 166 1.16 -6.69 -10.76
CA ASP A 166 1.77 -7.10 -9.49
C ASP A 166 2.35 -5.91 -8.73
N GLU A 167 3.07 -5.03 -9.45
CA GLU A 167 3.62 -3.80 -8.88
C GLU A 167 2.52 -2.86 -8.36
N ILE A 168 1.47 -2.62 -9.14
CA ILE A 168 0.31 -1.80 -8.72
C ILE A 168 -0.32 -2.39 -7.45
N HIS A 169 -0.57 -3.69 -7.41
CA HIS A 169 -1.20 -4.35 -6.25
C HIS A 169 -0.33 -4.34 -5.01
N ARG A 170 0.98 -4.54 -5.17
CA ARG A 170 1.94 -4.45 -4.06
C ARG A 170 1.93 -3.04 -3.47
N GLU A 171 2.06 -2.01 -4.30
CA GLU A 171 2.07 -0.62 -3.83
C GLU A 171 0.70 -0.21 -3.25
N TYR A 172 -0.41 -0.71 -3.80
CA TYR A 172 -1.74 -0.52 -3.23
C TYR A 172 -1.89 -1.17 -1.84
N THR A 173 -1.41 -2.41 -1.68
CA THR A 173 -1.44 -3.11 -0.39
C THR A 173 -0.58 -2.39 0.65
N GLU A 174 0.60 -1.91 0.25
CA GLU A 174 1.44 -1.05 1.10
C GLU A 174 0.73 0.24 1.49
N TRP A 175 0.05 0.89 0.53
CA TRP A 175 -0.71 2.12 0.76
C TRP A 175 -1.84 1.90 1.76
N VAL A 176 -2.69 0.89 1.56
CA VAL A 176 -3.80 0.53 2.46
C VAL A 176 -3.28 0.25 3.87
N SER A 177 -2.18 -0.51 3.97
CA SER A 177 -1.58 -0.89 5.26
C SER A 177 -1.10 0.31 6.08
N ARG A 178 -0.74 1.42 5.43
CA ARG A 178 -0.33 2.67 6.10
C ARG A 178 -1.52 3.53 6.56
N GLN A 179 -2.69 3.36 5.96
CA GLN A 179 -3.90 4.13 6.31
C GLN A 179 -4.59 3.62 7.58
N HIS A 180 -4.37 2.36 7.95
CA HIS A 180 -5.00 1.78 9.13
C HIS A 180 -4.06 1.77 10.35
N GLU A 181 -4.54 2.34 11.47
CA GLU A 181 -3.85 2.27 12.76
C GLU A 181 -3.65 0.81 13.25
N THR A 182 -4.60 -0.07 12.92
CA THR A 182 -4.52 -1.52 13.12
C THR A 182 -4.25 -2.21 11.79
N HIS A 183 -3.13 -2.90 11.63
CA HIS A 183 -2.76 -3.58 10.38
C HIS A 183 -3.94 -4.34 9.77
N LEU A 184 -4.46 -3.84 8.65
CA LEU A 184 -5.49 -4.51 7.89
C LEU A 184 -4.92 -5.86 7.39
N PRO A 185 -5.63 -6.98 7.57
CA PRO A 185 -5.17 -8.26 7.03
C PRO A 185 -4.86 -8.14 5.54
N THR A 186 -3.69 -8.64 5.13
CA THR A 186 -3.16 -8.49 3.76
C THR A 186 -4.02 -9.14 2.68
N HIS A 187 -4.93 -10.03 3.05
CA HIS A 187 -5.88 -10.65 2.11
C HIS A 187 -7.04 -9.72 1.74
N ILE A 188 -7.35 -8.69 2.53
CA ILE A 188 -8.52 -7.83 2.28
C ILE A 188 -8.39 -7.02 0.97
N PRO A 189 -7.25 -6.36 0.67
CA PRO A 189 -7.04 -5.71 -0.62
C PRO A 189 -7.22 -6.65 -1.81
N VAL A 190 -6.80 -7.90 -1.67
CA VAL A 190 -6.93 -8.94 -2.69
C VAL A 190 -8.38 -9.44 -2.82
N ALA A 191 -9.09 -9.61 -1.70
CA ALA A 191 -10.43 -10.19 -1.70
C ALA A 191 -11.53 -9.20 -2.13
N CYS A 192 -11.35 -7.89 -1.92
CA CYS A 192 -12.38 -6.88 -2.19
C CYS A 192 -11.92 -5.76 -3.12
N GLY A 193 -10.60 -5.67 -3.37
CA GLY A 193 -10.00 -4.48 -3.97
C GLY A 193 -9.53 -4.65 -5.40
N GLN A 194 -9.68 -5.81 -6.06
CA GLN A 194 -9.25 -5.99 -7.46
C GLN A 194 -10.32 -5.58 -8.47
N THR A 195 -11.60 -5.81 -8.15
CA THR A 195 -12.75 -5.65 -9.05
C THR A 195 -13.96 -5.15 -8.26
N ARG A 196 -14.79 -4.30 -8.88
CA ARG A 196 -16.07 -3.89 -8.30
C ARG A 196 -17.04 -5.07 -8.11
N ARG A 197 -16.91 -6.12 -8.91
CA ARG A 197 -17.73 -7.35 -8.88
C ARG A 197 -17.10 -8.45 -8.03
N PHE A 198 -16.44 -8.09 -6.93
CA PHE A 198 -15.67 -9.04 -6.14
C PHE A 198 -16.52 -10.20 -5.59
N LEU A 199 -17.82 -9.99 -5.32
CA LEU A 199 -18.72 -11.03 -4.84
C LEU A 199 -18.99 -12.13 -5.89
N GLU A 200 -18.84 -11.82 -7.17
CA GLU A 200 -19.09 -12.72 -8.30
C GLU A 200 -17.80 -13.30 -8.91
N ILE A 201 -16.64 -12.74 -8.55
CA ILE A 201 -15.39 -13.02 -9.26
C ILE A 201 -14.30 -13.53 -8.33
N GLU A 202 -14.19 -12.98 -7.12
CA GLU A 202 -13.11 -13.35 -6.21
C GLU A 202 -13.34 -14.72 -5.58
N PRO A 203 -12.38 -15.66 -5.67
CA PRO A 203 -12.57 -17.04 -5.21
C PRO A 203 -12.94 -17.16 -3.72
N ALA A 204 -12.43 -16.28 -2.87
CA ALA A 204 -12.79 -16.26 -1.45
C ALA A 204 -14.29 -16.01 -1.24
N TRP A 205 -14.88 -15.09 -2.02
CA TRP A 205 -16.31 -14.78 -1.92
C TRP A 205 -17.17 -15.79 -2.66
N LEU A 206 -16.70 -16.33 -3.78
CA LEU A 206 -17.34 -17.46 -4.44
C LEU A 206 -17.43 -18.69 -3.53
N HIS A 207 -16.36 -18.97 -2.77
CA HIS A 207 -16.35 -20.04 -1.77
C HIS A 207 -17.39 -19.77 -0.68
N ARG A 208 -17.43 -18.55 -0.15
CA ARG A 208 -18.44 -18.17 0.85
C ARG A 208 -19.86 -18.27 0.31
N ARG A 209 -20.13 -17.82 -0.91
CA ARG A 209 -21.44 -17.96 -1.56
C ARG A 209 -21.89 -19.42 -1.62
N ALA A 210 -21.02 -20.30 -2.13
CA ALA A 210 -21.32 -21.73 -2.29
C ALA A 210 -21.51 -22.47 -0.96
N THR A 211 -20.92 -21.99 0.13
CA THR A 211 -21.01 -22.61 1.46
C THR A 211 -22.03 -21.96 2.39
N THR A 212 -22.56 -20.79 2.00
CA THR A 212 -23.60 -20.10 2.76
C THR A 212 -24.94 -20.77 2.46
N PRO A 213 -25.59 -21.40 3.46
CA PRO A 213 -26.91 -21.95 3.25
C PRO A 213 -27.87 -20.82 2.86
N ALA A 214 -28.69 -21.08 1.85
CA ALA A 214 -29.79 -20.18 1.56
C ALA A 214 -30.65 -20.00 2.83
N PRO A 215 -31.22 -18.83 3.09
CA PRO A 215 -32.04 -18.64 4.27
C PRO A 215 -33.22 -19.62 4.24
N ASP A 216 -33.27 -20.55 5.21
CA ASP A 216 -34.22 -21.67 5.34
C ASP A 216 -35.70 -21.23 5.56
N GLY A 217 -36.02 -19.97 5.26
CA GLY A 217 -37.37 -19.42 5.24
C GLY A 217 -37.52 -18.19 4.35
N SER A 218 -36.53 -17.85 3.51
CA SER A 218 -36.70 -16.76 2.55
C SER A 218 -37.47 -17.26 1.34
N ASN A 219 -38.69 -16.74 1.15
CA ASN A 219 -39.48 -16.93 -0.07
C ASN A 219 -38.85 -16.27 -1.32
N ASN A 220 -37.57 -15.88 -1.28
CA ASN A 220 -36.90 -15.20 -2.38
C ASN A 220 -35.99 -16.15 -3.14
N HIS A 221 -36.55 -16.73 -4.20
CA HIS A 221 -35.86 -17.61 -5.13
C HIS A 221 -34.63 -16.98 -5.78
N ASP A 222 -34.58 -15.65 -5.95
CA ASP A 222 -33.46 -14.97 -6.60
C ASP A 222 -32.22 -14.91 -5.71
N ILE A 223 -32.38 -14.61 -4.41
CA ILE A 223 -31.26 -14.65 -3.45
C ILE A 223 -30.72 -16.08 -3.32
N ALA A 224 -31.62 -17.06 -3.18
CA ALA A 224 -31.23 -18.46 -3.10
C ALA A 224 -30.53 -18.93 -4.39
N ALA A 225 -31.05 -18.54 -5.56
CA ALA A 225 -30.40 -18.84 -6.83
C ALA A 225 -29.02 -18.18 -6.91
N TRP A 226 -28.90 -16.91 -6.54
CA TRP A 226 -27.63 -16.18 -6.55
C TRP A 226 -26.58 -16.79 -5.62
N LEU A 227 -26.94 -17.20 -4.40
CA LEU A 227 -26.01 -17.90 -3.49
C LEU A 227 -25.56 -19.25 -4.07
N ASN A 228 -26.47 -19.99 -4.71
CA ASN A 228 -26.22 -21.34 -5.23
C ASN A 228 -25.74 -21.39 -6.69
N GLN A 229 -25.65 -20.25 -7.39
CA GLN A 229 -25.40 -20.19 -8.83
C GLN A 229 -24.01 -20.71 -9.21
N HIS A 230 -23.05 -20.66 -8.28
CA HIS A 230 -21.68 -21.04 -8.55
C HIS A 230 -21.43 -22.41 -7.91
N GLY A 231 -21.40 -23.44 -8.76
CA GLY A 231 -20.98 -24.78 -8.36
C GLY A 231 -19.56 -24.73 -7.79
N ALA A 232 -19.27 -25.61 -6.83
CA ALA A 232 -18.04 -25.66 -6.05
C ALA A 232 -16.75 -25.96 -6.86
N THR A 233 -16.74 -25.78 -8.17
CA THR A 233 -15.78 -26.38 -9.10
C THR A 233 -14.38 -25.76 -9.08
N ASP A 234 -14.20 -24.54 -8.55
CA ASP A 234 -12.89 -23.85 -8.55
C ASP A 234 -12.54 -23.24 -7.18
N LEU A 235 -12.93 -23.90 -6.09
CA LEU A 235 -12.75 -23.39 -4.73
C LEU A 235 -11.49 -23.99 -4.09
N ASN A 236 -10.36 -23.29 -4.16
CA ASN A 236 -9.20 -23.61 -3.32
C ASN A 236 -9.36 -22.92 -1.95
N PRO A 237 -9.43 -23.66 -0.82
CA PRO A 237 -9.49 -23.07 0.52
C PRO A 237 -8.35 -22.08 0.82
N GLU A 238 -7.19 -22.23 0.18
CA GLU A 238 -6.05 -21.31 0.33
C GLU A 238 -6.34 -19.91 -0.21
N ASP A 239 -7.28 -19.76 -1.15
CA ASP A 239 -7.66 -18.45 -1.69
C ASP A 239 -8.38 -17.56 -0.68
N MET A 240 -8.91 -18.12 0.42
CA MET A 240 -9.55 -17.37 1.51
C MET A 240 -8.60 -16.42 2.25
N GLN A 241 -7.29 -16.72 2.25
CA GLN A 241 -6.27 -15.93 2.95
C GLN A 241 -5.15 -15.49 2.01
N ARG A 242 -5.41 -15.52 0.70
CA ARG A 242 -4.42 -15.17 -0.31
C ARG A 242 -3.96 -13.73 -0.16
N ASN A 243 -2.64 -13.53 -0.16
CA ASN A 243 -1.98 -12.22 -0.16
C ASN A 243 -1.40 -11.82 -1.53
N SER A 244 -1.35 -12.75 -2.47
CA SER A 244 -1.02 -12.53 -3.89
C SER A 244 -2.26 -12.02 -4.64
N PRO A 245 -2.12 -11.13 -5.63
CA PRO A 245 -3.25 -10.79 -6.49
C PRO A 245 -3.72 -11.98 -7.36
N TRP A 246 -2.89 -13.02 -7.51
CA TRP A 246 -3.13 -14.16 -8.40
C TRP A 246 -3.75 -15.36 -7.67
N PRO A 247 -5.02 -15.74 -7.95
CA PRO A 247 -5.62 -16.95 -7.40
C PRO A 247 -4.87 -18.23 -7.74
N HIS A 248 -4.95 -19.22 -6.87
CA HIS A 248 -4.30 -20.52 -7.10
C HIS A 248 -4.92 -21.29 -8.27
N ALA A 249 -6.25 -21.17 -8.43
CA ALA A 249 -6.99 -21.88 -9.47
C ALA A 249 -6.84 -21.26 -10.88
N HIS A 250 -6.26 -20.07 -11.01
CA HIS A 250 -6.20 -19.32 -12.27
C HIS A 250 -4.77 -19.02 -12.70
N ARG A 251 -4.50 -19.08 -14.01
CA ARG A 251 -3.21 -18.57 -14.51
C ARG A 251 -3.20 -17.04 -14.38
N PRO A 252 -2.06 -16.40 -14.07
CA PRO A 252 -1.99 -14.94 -13.94
C PRO A 252 -2.52 -14.17 -15.16
N SER A 253 -2.25 -14.67 -16.38
CA SER A 253 -2.76 -14.07 -17.62
C SER A 253 -4.28 -14.17 -17.77
N GLU A 254 -4.89 -15.27 -17.33
CA GLU A 254 -6.34 -15.45 -17.32
C GLU A 254 -6.98 -14.55 -16.28
N TRP A 255 -6.42 -14.53 -15.07
CA TRP A 255 -6.90 -13.68 -13.99
C TRP A 255 -6.86 -12.19 -14.34
N LEU A 256 -5.78 -11.74 -14.99
CA LEU A 256 -5.69 -10.36 -15.45
C LEU A 256 -6.83 -9.99 -16.40
N LEU A 257 -7.22 -10.90 -17.31
CA LEU A 257 -8.38 -10.68 -18.18
C LEU A 257 -9.69 -10.66 -17.39
N ILE A 258 -9.86 -11.58 -16.44
CA ILE A 258 -11.03 -11.64 -15.56
C ILE A 258 -11.21 -10.31 -14.82
N VAL A 259 -10.15 -9.77 -14.22
CA VAL A 259 -10.20 -8.48 -13.51
C VAL A 259 -10.59 -7.36 -14.46
N VAL A 260 -9.92 -7.27 -15.62
CA VAL A 260 -10.17 -6.24 -16.64
C VAL A 260 -11.60 -6.26 -17.16
N ASP A 261 -12.17 -7.45 -17.36
CA ASP A 261 -13.54 -7.60 -17.85
C ASP A 261 -14.62 -7.33 -16.79
N ASN A 262 -14.24 -7.29 -15.51
CA ASN A 262 -15.17 -7.16 -14.39
C ASN A 262 -14.98 -5.85 -13.62
N GLN A 263 -14.64 -4.76 -14.31
CA GLN A 263 -14.49 -3.43 -13.73
C GLN A 263 -13.37 -3.38 -12.66
N PRO A 264 -12.11 -3.25 -13.10
CA PRO A 264 -10.96 -3.06 -12.22
C PRO A 264 -11.20 -1.96 -11.21
N TRP A 265 -10.73 -2.19 -9.99
CA TRP A 265 -11.02 -1.29 -8.88
C TRP A 265 -9.79 -1.15 -7.98
N LEU A 266 -9.70 -0.02 -7.27
CA LEU A 266 -8.77 0.26 -6.17
C LEU A 266 -9.47 1.24 -5.22
N PRO A 267 -10.36 0.75 -4.33
CA PRO A 267 -11.04 1.62 -3.36
C PRO A 267 -10.05 2.21 -2.36
N ASP A 268 -10.43 3.29 -1.69
CA ASP A 268 -9.67 3.73 -0.50
C ASP A 268 -9.80 2.70 0.64
N ALA A 269 -8.94 2.82 1.66
CA ALA A 269 -8.87 1.86 2.76
C ALA A 269 -10.17 1.77 3.59
N ALA A 270 -10.88 2.89 3.77
CA ALA A 270 -12.13 2.92 4.50
C ALA A 270 -13.24 2.20 3.73
N THR A 271 -13.36 2.50 2.43
CA THR A 271 -14.27 1.83 1.51
C THR A 271 -14.00 0.33 1.45
N LEU A 272 -12.73 -0.07 1.33
CA LEU A 272 -12.32 -1.48 1.29
C LEU A 272 -12.72 -2.23 2.58
N THR A 273 -12.47 -1.62 3.75
CA THR A 273 -12.83 -2.20 5.05
C THR A 273 -14.33 -2.32 5.22
N ALA A 274 -15.08 -1.28 4.83
CA ALA A 274 -16.54 -1.28 4.87
C ALA A 274 -17.13 -2.36 3.95
N CYS A 275 -16.65 -2.47 2.71
CA CYS A 275 -17.08 -3.51 1.78
C CYS A 275 -16.83 -4.92 2.32
N HIS A 276 -15.62 -5.16 2.86
CA HIS A 276 -15.29 -6.46 3.45
C HIS A 276 -16.20 -6.78 4.65
N ALA A 277 -16.40 -5.83 5.56
CA ALA A 277 -17.24 -6.02 6.74
C ALA A 277 -18.71 -6.30 6.37
N LEU A 278 -19.26 -5.56 5.41
CA LEU A 278 -20.62 -5.75 4.92
C LEU A 278 -20.78 -7.11 4.23
N ALA A 279 -19.85 -7.49 3.35
CA ALA A 279 -19.88 -8.78 2.69
C ALA A 279 -19.73 -9.95 3.70
N ASP A 280 -18.83 -9.82 4.67
CA ASP A 280 -18.65 -10.80 5.75
C ASP A 280 -19.90 -10.93 6.64
N GLU A 281 -20.56 -9.81 6.98
CA GLU A 281 -21.85 -9.80 7.67
C GLU A 281 -22.92 -10.51 6.83
N MET A 282 -23.09 -10.12 5.55
CA MET A 282 -24.03 -10.71 4.61
C MET A 282 -23.97 -12.24 4.59
N PHE A 283 -22.79 -12.84 4.41
CA PHE A 283 -22.67 -14.29 4.34
C PHE A 283 -22.81 -15.00 5.69
N ARG A 284 -22.40 -14.36 6.80
CA ARG A 284 -22.56 -14.97 8.13
C ARG A 284 -24.01 -15.00 8.61
N THR A 285 -24.79 -13.97 8.29
CA THR A 285 -26.15 -13.81 8.81
C THR A 285 -27.24 -14.08 7.78
N ALA A 286 -26.87 -14.34 6.51
CA ALA A 286 -27.80 -14.64 5.42
C ALA A 286 -28.90 -15.61 5.89
N ALA A 287 -28.50 -16.74 6.47
CA ALA A 287 -29.39 -17.81 6.91
C ALA A 287 -30.52 -17.40 7.86
N TYR A 288 -30.32 -16.31 8.62
CA TYR A 288 -31.20 -15.85 9.70
C TYR A 288 -31.79 -14.45 9.44
N SER A 289 -31.50 -13.88 8.28
CA SER A 289 -31.89 -12.51 7.92
C SER A 289 -33.08 -12.49 6.96
N GLY A 290 -33.88 -11.42 7.01
CA GLY A 290 -34.99 -11.22 6.08
C GLY A 290 -34.50 -10.74 4.71
N THR A 291 -35.26 -11.02 3.64
CA THR A 291 -34.97 -10.56 2.27
C THR A 291 -34.68 -9.06 2.17
N SER A 292 -35.43 -8.22 2.88
CA SER A 292 -35.21 -6.76 2.87
C SER A 292 -33.86 -6.37 3.47
N TRP A 293 -33.42 -7.07 4.52
CA TRP A 293 -32.11 -6.84 5.12
C TRP A 293 -30.98 -7.16 4.13
N PHE A 294 -31.09 -8.27 3.39
CA PHE A 294 -30.09 -8.68 2.42
C PHE A 294 -29.93 -7.66 1.28
N TYR A 295 -31.05 -7.17 0.72
CA TYR A 295 -31.01 -6.13 -0.30
C TYR A 295 -30.52 -4.78 0.23
N ASN A 296 -30.80 -4.44 1.49
CA ASN A 296 -30.24 -3.23 2.10
C ASN A 296 -28.71 -3.30 2.17
N ARG A 297 -28.14 -4.46 2.55
CA ARG A 297 -26.68 -4.65 2.55
C ARG A 297 -26.07 -4.61 1.16
N LEU A 298 -26.76 -5.16 0.15
CA LEU A 298 -26.35 -4.99 -1.25
C LEU A 298 -26.42 -3.53 -1.72
N ALA A 299 -27.43 -2.78 -1.31
CA ALA A 299 -27.53 -1.36 -1.62
C ALA A 299 -26.37 -0.57 -0.97
N GLU A 300 -26.05 -0.83 0.29
CA GLU A 300 -24.91 -0.23 0.98
C GLU A 300 -23.58 -0.57 0.29
N LEU A 301 -23.38 -1.82 -0.15
CA LEU A 301 -22.22 -2.20 -0.96
C LEU A 301 -22.17 -1.43 -2.30
N THR A 302 -23.32 -1.22 -2.92
CA THR A 302 -23.43 -0.47 -4.18
C THR A 302 -23.12 1.02 -3.98
N GLU A 303 -23.55 1.61 -2.87
CA GLU A 303 -23.21 3.00 -2.50
C GLU A 303 -21.71 3.18 -2.27
N LEU A 304 -21.03 2.15 -1.77
CA LEU A 304 -19.56 2.09 -1.66
C LEU A 304 -18.86 1.85 -3.01
N GLY A 305 -19.61 1.61 -4.08
CA GLY A 305 -19.09 1.47 -5.45
C GLY A 305 -18.84 0.03 -5.92
N ALA A 306 -19.16 -0.97 -5.10
CA ALA A 306 -19.21 -2.36 -5.54
C ALA A 306 -20.39 -2.58 -6.51
N SER A 307 -20.33 -3.66 -7.29
CA SER A 307 -21.36 -4.03 -8.25
C SER A 307 -21.72 -5.49 -8.04
N THR A 308 -23.01 -5.82 -8.16
CA THR A 308 -23.50 -7.20 -8.12
C THR A 308 -24.40 -7.48 -9.32
N ASP A 309 -24.53 -8.74 -9.72
CA ASP A 309 -25.50 -9.20 -10.71
C ASP A 309 -26.86 -9.58 -10.11
N LEU A 310 -27.01 -9.55 -8.78
CA LEU A 310 -28.31 -9.73 -8.15
C LEU A 310 -29.17 -8.49 -8.34
N ALA A 311 -30.21 -8.61 -9.17
CA ALA A 311 -31.16 -7.53 -9.39
C ALA A 311 -31.86 -7.14 -8.07
N ALA A 312 -31.85 -5.84 -7.75
CA ALA A 312 -32.66 -5.30 -6.67
C ALA A 312 -34.15 -5.50 -7.01
N PRO A 313 -35.01 -5.82 -6.01
CA PRO A 313 -36.43 -5.95 -6.25
C PRO A 313 -36.98 -4.60 -6.69
N ALA A 314 -37.92 -4.62 -7.65
CA ALA A 314 -38.60 -3.40 -8.05
C ALA A 314 -39.18 -2.70 -6.80
N PRO A 315 -39.05 -1.36 -6.66
CA PRO A 315 -39.59 -0.67 -5.51
C PRO A 315 -41.08 -0.96 -5.41
N THR A 316 -41.48 -1.66 -4.36
CA THR A 316 -42.89 -1.90 -4.11
C THR A 316 -43.56 -0.56 -3.85
N THR A 317 -44.66 -0.29 -4.56
CA THR A 317 -45.37 0.99 -4.65
C THR A 317 -45.79 1.62 -3.31
N ASN A 318 -45.54 0.98 -2.17
CA ASN A 318 -45.96 1.42 -0.84
C ASN A 318 -44.87 2.15 -0.02
N GLN A 319 -43.71 2.49 -0.57
CA GLN A 319 -42.72 3.35 0.11
C GLN A 319 -42.74 4.83 -0.30
N ARG A 320 -43.71 5.26 -1.10
CA ARG A 320 -44.10 6.69 -1.15
C ARG A 320 -45.16 6.93 -0.08
N ILE A 321 -44.73 7.27 1.13
CA ILE A 321 -45.36 8.22 2.10
C ILE A 321 -44.60 8.02 3.42
N ALA A 322 -43.55 8.81 3.61
CA ALA A 322 -43.11 9.31 4.91
C ALA A 322 -41.99 10.36 4.66
N THR A 323 -42.36 11.44 3.99
CA THR A 323 -41.61 12.69 4.07
C THR A 323 -42.65 13.80 4.10
N HIS A 324 -42.56 14.63 5.14
CA HIS A 324 -43.46 15.71 5.55
C HIS A 324 -44.58 15.34 6.54
N ALA A 325 -44.21 15.30 7.83
CA ALA A 325 -44.82 16.13 8.88
C ALA A 325 -43.80 16.32 10.02
#